data_AF-A0A0D9S7P6-F1
#
_entry.id   AF-A0A0D9S7P6-F1
#
_cell.length_a   1.000
_cell.length_b   1.000
_cell.length_c   1.000
_cell.angle_alpha   90.00
_cell.angle_beta   90.00
_cell.angle_gamma   90.00
#
_symmetry.space_group_name_H-M   'P 1'
#
loop_
_entity.id
_entity.type
_entity.pdbx_description
1 polymer ?
#
loop_
_entity_poly.entity_id
_entity_poly.type
_entity_poly.pdbx_seq_one_letter_code
_entity_poly.pdbx_strand_id
1 'polypeptide(L)'
;HTSSAHSKVRAIPSASPALLCLLVERDHALGHQEPHWKEFRFDLTQIPDGEAVTAAEFRIYKVPSIHLLNRTLHVSMFQVVQEQSNRESDLFFLDLQTLRAGDEGWLVLDVTAASDRWLLKRHKDLGLRLYVETEDGEAGGSVG
;
A
#
# COMPACT_ATOMS: atom_id res chain seq x y z
N HIS A 1 16.11 -30.63 -18.43
CA HIS A 1 16.20 -29.15 -18.47
C HIS A 1 14.81 -28.60 -18.19
N THR A 2 14.46 -28.42 -16.91
CA THR A 2 13.16 -27.86 -16.51
C THR A 2 13.27 -26.34 -16.56
N SER A 3 12.74 -25.74 -17.62
CA SER A 3 12.53 -24.30 -17.69
C SER A 3 11.44 -23.94 -16.68
N SER A 4 11.84 -23.53 -15.48
CA SER A 4 10.92 -22.93 -14.49
C SER A 4 10.45 -21.60 -15.07
N ALA A 5 9.34 -21.65 -15.81
CA ALA A 5 8.64 -20.44 -16.22
C ALA A 5 8.05 -19.84 -14.94
N HIS A 6 8.71 -18.82 -14.39
CA HIS A 6 8.15 -18.03 -13.31
C HIS A 6 6.94 -17.27 -13.88
N SER A 7 5.73 -17.79 -13.64
CA SER A 7 4.49 -17.08 -13.95
C SER A 7 4.43 -15.79 -13.14
N LYS A 8 4.68 -14.65 -13.78
CA LYS A 8 4.50 -13.34 -13.15
C LYS A 8 3.00 -13.04 -13.11
N VAL A 9 2.35 -13.44 -12.03
CA VAL A 9 0.95 -13.10 -11.77
C VAL A 9 0.86 -11.61 -11.42
N ARG A 10 -0.04 -10.88 -12.10
CA ARG A 10 -0.34 -9.48 -11.78
C ARG A 10 -1.72 -9.41 -11.14
N ALA A 11 -1.77 -9.14 -9.84
CA ALA A 11 -3.01 -8.78 -9.17
C ALA A 11 -3.35 -7.31 -9.50
N ILE A 12 -4.59 -7.06 -9.92
CA ILE A 12 -5.08 -5.70 -10.19
C ILE A 12 -5.90 -5.28 -8.97
N PRO A 13 -5.64 -4.11 -8.36
CA PRO A 13 -6.45 -3.64 -7.25
C PRO A 13 -7.90 -3.45 -7.71
N SER A 14 -8.87 -3.75 -6.85
CA SER A 14 -10.30 -3.55 -7.15
C SER A 14 -10.69 -2.06 -7.26
N ALA A 15 -9.79 -1.15 -6.89
CA ALA A 15 -9.98 0.30 -6.94
C ALA A 15 -8.93 0.99 -7.83
N SER A 16 -9.32 2.13 -8.41
CA SER A 16 -8.48 2.97 -9.28
C SER A 16 -7.14 3.35 -8.64
N PRO A 17 -6.04 3.46 -9.42
CA PRO A 17 -4.73 3.82 -8.89
C PRO A 17 -4.78 5.17 -8.17
N ALA A 18 -4.41 5.17 -6.89
CA ALA A 18 -4.32 6.39 -6.09
C ALA A 18 -3.09 7.20 -6.53
N LEU A 19 -3.28 8.50 -6.71
CA LEU A 19 -2.17 9.44 -6.87
C LEU A 19 -1.60 9.71 -5.47
N LEU A 20 -0.33 9.40 -5.22
CA LEU A 20 0.24 9.48 -3.85
C LEU A 20 0.16 10.90 -3.24
N CYS A 21 0.21 11.96 -4.04
CA CYS A 21 0.02 13.33 -3.54
C CYS A 21 -1.37 13.58 -2.95
N LEU A 22 -2.42 12.95 -3.49
CA LEU A 22 -3.79 13.13 -2.98
C LEU A 22 -3.98 12.57 -1.57
N LEU A 23 -3.09 11.68 -1.10
CA LEU A 23 -3.15 11.11 0.25
C LEU A 23 -2.57 12.03 1.31
N VAL A 24 -1.62 12.90 0.94
CA VAL A 24 -0.97 13.84 1.87
C VAL A 24 -1.63 15.22 1.80
N GLU A 25 -2.08 15.65 0.61
CA GLU A 25 -2.59 17.02 0.38
C GLU A 25 -4.10 17.16 0.62
N ARG A 26 -4.84 16.06 0.85
CA ARG A 26 -6.27 16.12 1.18
C ARG A 26 -6.47 16.40 2.66
N ASP A 27 -6.28 17.67 3.00
CA ASP A 27 -6.68 18.20 4.28
C ASP A 27 -8.03 18.96 4.15
N HIS A 28 -9.00 18.55 4.98
CA HIS A 28 -10.08 19.41 5.52
C HIS A 28 -11.24 19.93 4.65
N ALA A 29 -11.52 19.41 3.45
CA ALA A 29 -12.69 19.90 2.68
C ALA A 29 -14.04 19.26 3.05
N LEU A 30 -14.07 18.10 3.72
CA LEU A 30 -15.31 17.37 4.03
C LEU A 30 -15.23 16.84 5.47
N GLY A 31 -16.20 17.16 6.31
CA GLY A 31 -16.21 16.93 7.76
C GLY A 31 -16.21 15.47 8.25
N HIS A 32 -15.69 14.53 7.46
CA HIS A 32 -15.34 13.19 7.88
C HIS A 32 -13.81 13.12 7.90
N GLN A 33 -13.22 12.89 9.07
CA GLN A 33 -11.80 12.57 9.20
C GLN A 33 -11.54 11.29 8.37
N GLU A 34 -11.08 11.45 7.13
CA GLU A 34 -10.63 10.31 6.35
C GLU A 34 -9.46 9.66 7.11
N PRO A 35 -9.36 8.33 7.13
CA PRO A 35 -8.22 7.68 7.73
C PRO A 35 -6.93 8.17 7.06
N HIS A 36 -5.86 8.38 7.83
CA HIS A 36 -4.55 8.81 7.36
C HIS A 36 -3.81 7.76 6.50
N TRP A 37 -4.52 6.71 6.08
CA TRP A 37 -4.03 5.61 5.27
C TRP A 37 -4.99 5.29 4.14
N LYS A 38 -4.46 4.73 3.05
CA LYS A 38 -5.27 4.18 1.95
C LYS A 38 -5.23 2.66 1.96
N GLU A 39 -6.41 2.05 1.96
CA GLU A 39 -6.54 0.59 1.85
C GLU A 39 -6.79 0.15 0.39
N PHE A 40 -6.11 -0.91 -0.02
CA PHE A 40 -6.25 -1.58 -1.31
C PHE A 40 -6.61 -3.03 -1.08
N ARG A 41 -7.68 -3.51 -1.74
CA ARG A 41 -8.12 -4.90 -1.65
C ARG A 41 -7.86 -5.60 -2.97
N PHE A 42 -7.30 -6.80 -2.86
CA PHE A 42 -6.92 -7.63 -4.00
C PHE A 42 -7.65 -8.96 -3.92
N ASP A 43 -8.39 -9.25 -4.98
CA ASP A 43 -8.92 -10.58 -5.22
C ASP A 43 -7.83 -11.43 -5.86
N LEU A 44 -7.31 -12.37 -5.08
CA LEU A 44 -6.28 -13.33 -5.51
C LEU A 44 -6.88 -14.70 -5.85
N THR A 45 -8.20 -14.85 -5.92
CA THR A 45 -8.86 -16.11 -6.34
C THR A 45 -8.49 -16.49 -7.79
N GLN A 46 -7.99 -15.53 -8.57
CA GLN A 46 -7.47 -15.76 -9.92
C GLN A 46 -6.10 -16.49 -9.94
N ILE A 47 -5.43 -16.65 -8.79
CA ILE A 47 -4.16 -17.39 -8.70
C ILE A 47 -4.46 -18.90 -8.64
N PRO A 48 -3.99 -19.71 -9.62
CA PRO A 48 -4.25 -21.15 -9.63
C PRO A 48 -3.77 -21.88 -8.37
N ASP A 49 -4.38 -23.03 -8.10
CA ASP A 49 -3.95 -23.94 -7.04
C ASP A 49 -2.57 -24.54 -7.38
N GLY A 50 -1.70 -24.63 -6.39
CA GLY A 50 -0.34 -25.15 -6.55
C GLY A 50 0.70 -24.15 -7.04
N GLU A 51 0.29 -22.96 -7.48
CA GLU A 51 1.23 -21.85 -7.75
C GLU A 51 1.55 -21.11 -6.45
N ALA A 52 2.84 -20.95 -6.17
CA ALA A 52 3.36 -20.10 -5.11
C ALA A 52 3.74 -18.74 -5.70
N VAL A 53 3.32 -17.67 -5.04
CA VAL A 53 3.75 -16.31 -5.41
C VAL A 53 5.16 -16.12 -4.89
N THR A 54 6.15 -16.21 -5.77
CA THR A 54 7.57 -16.09 -5.37
C THR A 54 8.04 -14.64 -5.24
N ALA A 55 7.28 -13.70 -5.81
CA ALA A 55 7.55 -12.27 -5.75
C ALA A 55 6.27 -11.49 -6.03
N ALA A 56 6.04 -10.41 -5.28
CA ALA A 56 4.94 -9.50 -5.50
C ALA A 56 5.37 -8.05 -5.25
N GLU A 57 4.97 -7.15 -6.15
CA GLU A 57 5.30 -5.74 -6.07
C GLU A 57 4.01 -4.93 -6.13
N PHE A 58 3.88 -3.95 -5.23
CA PHE A 58 2.85 -2.93 -5.31
C PHE A 58 3.44 -1.68 -5.97
N ARG A 59 2.84 -1.25 -7.09
CA ARG A 59 3.36 -0.12 -7.87
C ARG A 59 2.37 1.04 -7.84
N ILE A 60 2.85 2.22 -7.44
CA ILE A 60 2.07 3.45 -7.40
C ILE A 60 2.83 4.59 -8.05
N TYR A 61 2.12 5.45 -8.78
CA TYR A 61 2.72 6.63 -9.38
C TYR A 61 2.69 7.80 -8.39
N LYS A 62 3.86 8.36 -8.09
CA LYS A 62 4.04 9.60 -7.34
C LYS A 62 4.14 10.74 -8.33
N VAL A 63 3.21 11.69 -8.23
CA VAL A 63 3.36 13.03 -8.82
C VAL A 63 4.11 13.93 -7.84
N PRO A 64 4.79 15.00 -8.27
CA PRO A 64 5.46 15.91 -7.34
C PRO A 64 4.44 16.69 -6.51
N SER A 65 4.72 16.92 -5.22
CA SER A 65 3.93 17.82 -4.37
C SER A 65 4.51 19.23 -4.47
N ILE A 66 3.69 20.20 -4.86
CA ILE A 66 4.09 21.62 -4.92
C ILE A 66 4.11 22.27 -3.54
N HIS A 67 3.33 21.75 -2.59
CA HIS A 67 3.19 22.31 -1.25
C HIS A 67 4.28 21.82 -0.30
N LEU A 68 4.79 20.60 -0.53
CA LEU A 68 5.75 19.94 0.34
C LEU A 68 7.14 19.78 -0.29
N LEU A 69 7.47 20.51 -1.36
CA LEU A 69 8.68 20.32 -2.18
C LEU A 69 9.98 20.03 -1.40
N ASN A 70 10.16 20.66 -0.23
CA ASN A 70 11.35 20.53 0.60
C ASN A 70 11.25 19.49 1.73
N ARG A 71 10.10 18.84 1.89
CA ARG A 71 9.89 17.78 2.88
C ARG A 71 10.27 16.41 2.34
N THR A 72 10.64 15.55 3.27
CA THR A 72 10.85 14.13 3.04
C THR A 72 9.55 13.39 3.37
N LEU A 73 9.19 12.41 2.54
CA LEU A 73 8.05 11.53 2.75
C LEU A 73 8.54 10.15 3.16
N HIS A 74 7.88 9.56 4.14
CA HIS A 74 7.99 8.17 4.53
C HIS A 74 6.73 7.43 4.06
N VAL A 75 6.91 6.52 3.11
CA VAL A 75 5.83 5.75 2.50
C VAL A 75 5.95 4.32 2.98
N SER A 76 5.05 3.91 3.88
CA SER A 76 5.06 2.57 4.46
C SER A 76 3.87 1.74 4.00
N MET A 77 4.11 0.45 3.81
CA MET A 77 3.13 -0.52 3.34
C MET A 77 2.95 -1.63 4.36
N PHE A 78 1.69 -1.96 4.63
CA PHE A 78 1.32 -3.01 5.59
C PHE A 78 0.30 -3.97 4.98
N GLN A 79 0.38 -5.25 5.34
CA GLN A 79 -0.69 -6.21 5.17
C GLN A 79 -1.70 -6.07 6.31
N VAL A 80 -2.99 -6.07 5.99
CA VAL A 80 -4.07 -6.22 6.96
C VAL A 80 -4.25 -7.71 7.26
N VAL A 81 -3.82 -8.14 8.44
CA VAL A 81 -3.84 -9.56 8.86
C VAL A 81 -5.21 -9.95 9.39
N GLN A 82 -5.82 -9.04 10.15
CA GLN A 82 -7.16 -9.20 10.71
C GLN A 82 -7.87 -7.85 10.72
N GLU A 83 -8.96 -7.77 9.95
CA GLU A 83 -9.86 -6.62 9.99
C GLU A 83 -10.66 -6.64 11.30
N GLN A 84 -10.64 -5.53 12.02
CA GLN A 84 -11.34 -5.35 13.28
C GLN A 84 -12.30 -4.17 13.12
N SER A 85 -13.60 -4.38 13.35
CA SER A 85 -14.62 -3.33 13.16
C SER A 85 -14.71 -2.35 14.34
N ASN A 86 -14.18 -2.74 15.51
CA ASN A 86 -14.31 -1.99 16.76
C ASN A 86 -12.97 -1.48 17.33
N ARG A 87 -11.84 -1.77 16.66
CA ARG A 87 -10.47 -1.41 17.10
C ARG A 87 -9.56 -1.30 15.87
N GLU A 88 -8.32 -0.86 16.08
CA GLU A 88 -7.30 -0.91 15.04
C GLU A 88 -7.13 -2.35 14.52
N SER A 89 -6.93 -2.46 13.21
CA SER A 89 -6.72 -3.74 12.54
C SER A 89 -5.31 -4.24 12.83
N ASP A 90 -5.12 -5.56 12.89
CA ASP A 90 -3.77 -6.12 13.03
C ASP A 90 -3.01 -5.94 11.72
N LEU A 91 -1.89 -5.21 11.80
CA LEU A 91 -1.04 -4.87 10.66
C LEU A 91 0.25 -5.67 10.70
N PHE A 92 0.74 -6.04 9.53
CA PHE A 92 2.06 -6.62 9.34
C PHE A 92 2.85 -5.75 8.37
N PHE A 93 3.99 -5.24 8.81
CA PHE A 93 4.86 -4.38 7.99
C PHE A 93 5.44 -5.13 6.80
N LEU A 94 5.42 -4.51 5.63
CA LEU A 94 5.93 -5.08 4.38
C LEU A 94 7.14 -4.30 3.86
N ASP A 95 7.00 -2.99 3.69
CA ASP A 95 8.04 -2.15 3.10
C ASP A 95 7.95 -0.69 3.56
N LEU A 96 9.06 0.04 3.48
CA LEU A 96 9.19 1.47 3.75
C LEU A 96 10.12 2.11 2.72
N GLN A 97 9.63 3.16 2.06
CA GLN A 97 10.43 3.98 1.17
C GLN A 97 10.46 5.43 1.61
N THR A 98 11.64 6.03 1.51
CA THR A 98 11.88 7.43 1.83
C THR A 98 12.23 8.18 0.55
N LEU A 99 11.51 9.25 0.25
CA LEU A 99 11.70 10.05 -0.96
C LEU A 99 11.41 11.53 -0.71
N ARG A 100 11.82 12.41 -1.61
CA ARG A 100 11.46 13.83 -1.50
C ARG A 100 10.03 14.01 -2.00
N ALA A 101 9.27 14.88 -1.35
CA ALA A 101 7.89 15.10 -1.78
C ALA A 101 7.80 15.73 -3.19
N GLY A 102 8.84 16.45 -3.60
CA GLY A 102 9.00 17.02 -4.94
C GLY A 102 9.48 16.03 -6.02
N ASP A 103 9.83 14.80 -5.66
CA ASP A 103 10.20 13.78 -6.65
C ASP A 103 8.97 13.25 -7.38
N GLU A 104 9.14 12.92 -8.66
CA GLU A 104 8.14 12.26 -9.51
C GLU A 104 8.63 10.87 -9.92
N GLY A 105 7.72 9.89 -10.00
CA GLY A 105 8.04 8.60 -10.59
C GLY A 105 7.23 7.43 -10.03
N TRP A 106 7.55 6.23 -10.50
CA TRP A 106 6.98 5.00 -9.98
C TRP A 106 7.66 4.61 -8.67
N LEU A 107 6.86 4.42 -7.63
CA LEU A 107 7.27 3.73 -6.42
C LEU A 107 6.91 2.25 -6.54
N VAL A 108 7.83 1.39 -6.15
CA VAL A 108 7.70 -0.06 -6.23
C VAL A 108 7.94 -0.63 -4.84
N LEU A 109 6.87 -0.93 -4.11
CA LEU A 109 6.92 -1.47 -2.75
C LEU A 109 6.92 -2.99 -2.80
N ASP A 110 7.81 -3.63 -2.04
CA ASP A 110 7.84 -5.09 -1.92
C ASP A 110 6.68 -5.58 -1.04
N VAL A 111 5.83 -6.46 -1.60
CA VAL A 111 4.70 -7.06 -0.89
C VAL A 111 4.75 -8.59 -0.94
N THR A 112 5.90 -9.16 -1.26
CA THR A 112 6.13 -10.61 -1.38
C THR A 112 5.79 -11.34 -0.08
N ALA A 113 6.14 -10.76 1.08
CA ALA A 113 5.81 -11.37 2.37
C ALA A 113 4.28 -11.47 2.63
N ALA A 114 3.47 -10.63 1.98
CA ALA A 114 2.02 -10.65 2.12
C ALA A 114 1.40 -11.85 1.38
N SER A 115 1.99 -12.25 0.25
CA SER A 115 1.47 -13.33 -0.58
C SER A 115 1.68 -14.72 0.02
N ASP A 116 2.78 -14.95 0.75
CA ASP A 116 3.02 -16.22 1.47
C ASP A 116 1.90 -16.52 2.48
N ARG A 117 1.47 -15.48 3.20
CA ARG A 117 0.45 -15.62 4.25
C ARG A 117 -0.97 -15.76 3.68
N TRP A 118 -1.22 -15.23 2.49
CA TRP A 118 -2.50 -15.38 1.80
C TRP A 118 -2.70 -16.79 1.24
N LEU A 119 -1.63 -17.46 0.79
CA LEU A 119 -1.72 -18.87 0.34
C LEU A 119 -2.31 -19.78 1.42
N LEU A 120 -2.14 -19.43 2.70
CA LEU A 120 -2.73 -20.15 3.84
C LEU A 120 -4.21 -19.82 4.10
N LYS A 121 -4.75 -18.73 3.52
CA LYS A 121 -6.11 -18.21 3.74
C LYS A 121 -6.78 -17.76 2.43
N ARG A 122 -6.84 -18.65 1.42
CA ARG A 122 -7.32 -18.41 0.04
C ARG A 122 -8.78 -17.93 -0.13
N HIS A 123 -9.57 -17.79 0.94
CA HIS A 123 -10.99 -17.40 0.88
C HIS A 123 -11.27 -15.95 1.29
N LYS A 124 -10.24 -15.12 1.44
CA LYS A 124 -10.39 -13.71 1.85
C LYS A 124 -9.65 -12.81 0.88
N ASP A 125 -10.10 -11.57 0.74
CA ASP A 125 -9.35 -10.55 0.02
C ASP A 125 -8.03 -10.27 0.74
N LEU A 126 -6.95 -10.05 -0.03
CA LEU A 126 -5.73 -9.49 0.53
C LEU A 126 -5.91 -7.98 0.69
N GLY A 127 -5.86 -7.50 1.93
CA GLY A 127 -5.85 -6.08 2.25
C GLY A 127 -4.43 -5.54 2.43
N LEU A 128 -4.12 -4.44 1.74
CA LEU A 128 -2.89 -3.67 1.91
C LEU A 128 -3.23 -2.24 2.37
N ARG A 129 -2.49 -1.70 3.33
CA ARG A 129 -2.60 -0.30 3.75
C ARG A 129 -1.32 0.46 3.47
N LEU A 130 -1.48 1.59 2.80
CA LEU A 130 -0.43 2.53 2.46
C LEU A 130 -0.55 3.76 3.36
N TYR A 131 0.54 4.09 4.02
CA TYR A 131 0.68 5.28 4.87
C TYR A 131 1.70 6.22 4.23
N VAL A 132 1.46 7.51 4.37
CA VAL A 132 2.41 8.54 3.93
C VAL A 132 2.54 9.58 5.03
N GLU A 133 3.74 9.69 5.57
CA GLU A 133 4.07 10.58 6.68
C GLU A 133 5.17 11.56 6.24
N THR A 134 5.16 12.77 6.79
CA THR A 134 6.28 13.70 6.66
C THR A 134 7.25 13.55 7.84
N GLU A 135 8.50 13.98 7.69
CA GLU A 135 9.54 13.92 8.72
C GLU A 135 9.12 14.54 10.07
N ASP A 136 8.23 15.53 10.04
CA ASP A 136 7.69 16.22 11.23
C ASP A 136 6.62 15.39 11.99
N GLY A 137 6.33 14.16 11.55
CA GLY A 137 5.26 13.33 12.12
C GLY A 137 3.85 13.84 11.77
N GLU A 138 3.74 14.91 10.99
CA GLU A 138 2.50 15.31 10.33
C GLU A 138 2.20 14.29 9.21
N ALA A 139 1.66 13.13 9.61
CA ALA A 139 0.52 12.60 8.90
C ALA A 139 -0.59 13.64 9.04
N GLY A 140 -1.40 13.88 8.01
CA GLY A 140 -2.56 14.77 8.14
C GLY A 140 -3.34 14.44 9.43
N GLY A 141 -3.32 15.37 10.39
CA GLY A 141 -4.05 15.30 11.65
C GLY A 141 -3.33 14.66 12.85
N SER A 142 -2.44 15.41 13.50
CA SER A 142 -2.38 15.40 14.97
C SER A 142 -1.79 16.70 15.51
N VAL A 143 -2.66 17.69 15.78
CA VAL A 143 -2.40 18.73 16.78
C VAL A 143 -3.74 19.12 17.42
N GLY A 144 -3.88 18.86 18.72
CA GLY A 144 -4.86 19.53 19.61
C GLY A 144 -6.05 18.69 20.03
#